data_AF-A0A1T4MC60-F1
#
_entry.id   AF-A0A1T4MC60-F1
#
_cell.length_a   1.000
_cell.length_b   1.000
_cell.length_c   1.000
_cell.angle_alpha   90.00
_cell.angle_beta   90.00
_cell.angle_gamma   90.00
#
_symmetry.space_group_name_H-M   'P 1'
#
loop_
_entity.id
_entity.type
_entity.pdbx_description
1 polymer ?
#
loop_
_entity_poly.entity_id
_entity_poly.type
_entity_poly.pdbx_seq_one_letter_code
_entity_poly.pdbx_strand_id
1 'polypeptide(L)'
;MILTEYSYRPDTDSRAEENCADVASKLKTAFAESDDFIIINNAQIDVYDRMVNIDHIVLHSFGITLINSRTLYGKIEVNYRQEWVRSVKGRDIPMENPTDLFKHVSKSLRDNLVKNVELILSKHNGVQKTFDGLPIELMFIQAPKSGLQGNGINSSNILFAEQLTNTITRHFNSYKKRVYQQFGGMDVFRFISSDLYACADFIVGNEIHRENYPVAQPDQSLTNEQTAKVRKSQRPMIIRTRKIGGGPGIIKARDIRPSRKSSEPDTPK
;
A
#
# COMPACT_ATOMS: atom_id res chain seq x y z
N MET A 1 -5.11 -11.46 -2.88
CA MET A 1 -4.71 -12.68 -3.66
C MET A 1 -3.20 -12.90 -3.64
N ILE A 2 -2.73 -14.15 -3.70
CA ILE A 2 -1.31 -14.51 -3.95
C ILE A 2 -1.20 -15.09 -5.36
N LEU A 3 -0.37 -14.48 -6.21
CA LEU A 3 -0.16 -14.91 -7.59
C LEU A 3 0.99 -15.91 -7.71
N THR A 4 2.08 -15.71 -6.96
CA THR A 4 3.18 -16.67 -6.88
C THR A 4 3.45 -17.02 -5.42
N GLU A 5 3.51 -18.31 -5.10
CA GLU A 5 3.82 -18.76 -3.75
C GLU A 5 5.29 -18.50 -3.41
N TYR A 6 5.55 -18.29 -2.12
CA TYR A 6 6.91 -18.14 -1.63
C TYR A 6 7.69 -19.44 -1.80
N SER A 7 8.92 -19.33 -2.32
CA SER A 7 9.86 -20.45 -2.43
C SER A 7 11.10 -20.17 -1.60
N TYR A 8 11.44 -21.14 -0.76
CA TYR A 8 12.65 -21.16 0.05
C TYR A 8 13.91 -21.23 -0.82
N ARG A 9 14.95 -20.48 -0.44
CA ARG A 9 16.25 -20.44 -1.14
C ARG A 9 17.36 -21.04 -0.27
N PRO A 10 17.79 -22.30 -0.53
CA PRO A 10 18.74 -23.00 0.34
C PRO A 10 20.18 -22.46 0.27
N ASP A 11 20.50 -21.70 -0.77
CA ASP A 11 21.78 -21.03 -0.99
C ASP A 11 21.93 -19.71 -0.22
N THR A 12 20.85 -19.22 0.38
CA THR A 12 20.82 -17.97 1.15
C THR A 12 21.14 -18.22 2.63
N ASP A 13 21.71 -17.23 3.33
CA ASP A 13 21.94 -17.30 4.78
C ASP A 13 20.64 -17.58 5.53
N SER A 14 20.68 -18.47 6.53
CA SER A 14 19.46 -18.91 7.22
C SER A 14 18.69 -17.75 7.86
N ARG A 15 19.37 -16.70 8.34
CA ARG A 15 18.72 -15.55 8.96
C ARG A 15 18.01 -14.68 7.94
N ALA A 16 18.61 -14.53 6.76
CA ALA A 16 17.99 -13.81 5.65
C ALA A 16 16.76 -14.57 5.15
N GLU A 17 16.84 -15.89 5.07
CA GLU A 17 15.75 -16.72 4.59
C GLU A 17 14.61 -16.84 5.61
N GLU A 18 14.91 -16.97 6.91
CA GLU A 18 13.94 -16.88 8.00
C GLU A 18 13.18 -15.54 7.96
N ASN A 19 13.90 -14.42 7.74
CA ASN A 19 13.27 -13.10 7.62
C ASN A 19 12.35 -13.02 6.40
N CYS A 20 12.78 -13.56 5.26
CA CYS A 20 11.95 -13.57 4.06
C CYS A 20 10.70 -14.45 4.22
N ALA A 21 10.83 -15.62 4.86
CA ALA A 21 9.70 -16.50 5.16
C ALA A 21 8.69 -15.82 6.10
N ASP A 22 9.16 -15.12 7.14
CA ASP A 22 8.29 -14.36 8.04
C ASP A 22 7.54 -13.25 7.29
N VAL A 23 8.24 -12.49 6.43
CA VAL A 23 7.62 -11.48 5.58
C VAL A 23 6.55 -12.08 4.67
N ALA A 24 6.84 -13.18 3.98
CA ALA A 24 5.88 -13.88 3.13
C ALA A 24 4.64 -14.30 3.92
N SER A 25 4.83 -14.88 5.11
CA SER A 25 3.74 -15.30 5.99
C SER A 25 2.88 -14.11 6.41
N LYS A 26 3.48 -12.99 6.82
CA LYS A 26 2.73 -11.79 7.22
C LYS A 26 1.93 -11.20 6.07
N LEU A 27 2.52 -11.12 4.88
CA LEU A 27 1.82 -10.65 3.67
C LEU A 27 0.64 -11.57 3.34
N LYS A 28 0.85 -12.89 3.36
CA LYS A 28 -0.21 -13.89 3.15
C LYS A 28 -1.35 -13.71 4.14
N THR A 29 -1.06 -13.68 5.44
CA THR A 29 -2.09 -13.50 6.48
C THR A 29 -2.84 -12.17 6.34
N ALA A 30 -2.17 -11.09 5.93
CA ALA A 30 -2.80 -9.78 5.86
C ALA A 30 -3.62 -9.55 4.59
N PHE A 31 -3.20 -10.09 3.44
CA PHE A 31 -3.72 -9.67 2.14
C PHE A 31 -4.17 -10.82 1.22
N ALA A 32 -4.00 -12.09 1.60
CA ALA A 32 -4.40 -13.21 0.73
C ALA A 32 -5.89 -13.17 0.37
N GLU A 33 -6.75 -12.87 1.34
CA GLU A 33 -8.22 -12.79 1.20
C GLU A 33 -8.72 -11.41 0.74
N SER A 34 -7.82 -10.45 0.50
CA SER A 34 -8.20 -9.12 0.01
C SER A 34 -8.21 -9.06 -1.51
N ASP A 35 -9.27 -8.50 -2.07
CA ASP A 35 -9.40 -8.19 -3.50
C ASP A 35 -8.64 -6.92 -3.91
N ASP A 36 -8.24 -6.09 -2.93
CA ASP A 36 -7.54 -4.83 -3.17
C ASP A 36 -6.03 -5.03 -3.42
N PHE A 37 -5.50 -6.22 -3.10
CA PHE A 37 -4.06 -6.51 -3.10
C PHE A 37 -3.73 -7.80 -3.84
N ILE A 38 -2.65 -7.77 -4.63
CA ILE A 38 -2.04 -8.93 -5.26
C ILE A 38 -0.60 -9.06 -4.77
N ILE A 39 -0.22 -10.24 -4.30
CA ILE A 39 1.14 -10.54 -3.84
C ILE A 39 1.85 -11.41 -4.88
N ILE A 40 3.06 -11.01 -5.26
CA ILE A 40 3.98 -11.78 -6.08
C ILE A 40 5.24 -12.02 -5.26
N ASN A 41 5.55 -13.27 -4.94
CA ASN A 41 6.79 -13.66 -4.30
C ASN A 41 7.86 -14.04 -5.34
N ASN A 42 9.12 -13.77 -5.00
CA ASN A 42 10.30 -14.19 -5.76
C ASN A 42 10.31 -13.73 -7.23
N ALA A 43 9.87 -12.50 -7.49
CA ALA A 43 9.91 -11.93 -8.84
C ALA A 43 11.35 -11.61 -9.28
N GLN A 44 11.55 -11.53 -10.59
CA GLN A 44 12.84 -11.14 -11.17
C GLN A 44 12.62 -10.01 -12.16
N ILE A 45 13.48 -8.99 -12.09
CA ILE A 45 13.42 -7.82 -12.97
C ILE A 45 14.77 -7.62 -13.63
N ASP A 46 14.75 -7.44 -14.95
CA ASP A 46 15.91 -7.01 -15.73
C ASP A 46 16.34 -5.60 -15.34
N VAL A 47 17.60 -5.44 -14.95
CA VAL A 47 18.22 -4.15 -14.68
C VAL A 47 19.58 -4.09 -15.39
N TYR A 48 19.66 -3.25 -16.41
CA TYR A 48 20.81 -3.17 -17.33
C TYR A 48 21.09 -4.52 -18.02
N ASP A 49 22.15 -5.21 -17.62
CA ASP A 49 22.66 -6.47 -18.17
C ASP A 49 22.52 -7.65 -17.18
N ARG A 50 21.77 -7.49 -16.08
CA ARG A 50 21.56 -8.54 -15.08
C ARG A 50 20.11 -8.63 -14.59
N MET A 51 19.72 -9.84 -14.19
CA MET A 51 18.49 -10.10 -13.45
C MET A 51 18.66 -9.78 -11.97
N VAL A 52 17.75 -8.96 -11.42
CA VAL A 52 17.68 -8.67 -9.99
C VAL A 52 16.49 -9.37 -9.38
N ASN A 53 16.71 -10.09 -8.28
CA ASN A 53 15.65 -10.74 -7.52
C ASN A 53 14.94 -9.74 -6.60
N ILE A 54 13.62 -9.77 -6.62
CA ILE A 54 12.76 -9.05 -5.69
C ILE A 54 12.06 -10.07 -4.82
N ASP A 55 12.20 -9.94 -3.50
CA ASP A 55 11.70 -10.94 -2.57
C ASP A 55 10.17 -10.99 -2.59
N HIS A 56 9.52 -9.81 -2.53
CA HIS A 56 8.08 -9.69 -2.64
C HIS A 56 7.68 -8.42 -3.38
N ILE A 57 6.64 -8.50 -4.21
CA ILE A 57 5.95 -7.37 -4.81
C ILE A 57 4.51 -7.39 -4.32
N VAL A 58 4.02 -6.26 -3.84
CA VAL A 58 2.62 -6.07 -3.49
C VAL A 58 2.03 -5.04 -4.44
N LEU A 59 1.08 -5.45 -5.25
CA LEU A 59 0.29 -4.55 -6.09
C LEU A 59 -1.00 -4.20 -5.38
N HIS A 60 -1.43 -2.96 -5.52
CA HIS A 60 -2.77 -2.53 -5.16
C HIS A 60 -3.29 -1.53 -6.20
N SER A 61 -4.57 -1.19 -6.12
CA SER A 61 -5.25 -0.31 -7.10
C SER A 61 -4.60 1.06 -7.36
N PHE A 62 -3.61 1.47 -6.57
CA PHE A 62 -3.00 2.80 -6.63
C PHE A 62 -1.47 2.79 -6.73
N GLY A 63 -0.83 1.63 -6.82
CA GLY A 63 0.62 1.57 -6.68
C GLY A 63 1.19 0.16 -6.59
N ILE A 64 2.52 0.11 -6.57
CA ILE A 64 3.31 -1.10 -6.39
C ILE A 64 4.27 -0.88 -5.22
N THR A 65 4.42 -1.86 -4.33
CA THR A 65 5.46 -1.89 -3.30
C THR A 65 6.45 -3.01 -3.63
N LEU A 66 7.72 -2.65 -3.81
CA LEU A 66 8.83 -3.59 -3.94
C LEU A 66 9.47 -3.80 -2.58
N ILE A 67 9.55 -5.05 -2.14
CA ILE A 67 10.02 -5.43 -0.82
C ILE A 67 11.28 -6.28 -0.96
N ASN A 68 12.33 -5.85 -0.27
CA ASN A 68 13.55 -6.61 -0.11
C ASN A 68 13.72 -7.02 1.36
N SER A 69 13.78 -8.30 1.65
CA SER A 69 13.82 -8.88 2.99
C SER A 69 15.03 -9.79 3.22
N ARG A 70 15.80 -10.15 2.18
CA ARG A 70 16.97 -11.02 2.33
C ARG A 70 18.30 -10.28 2.53
N THR A 71 18.37 -8.97 2.35
CA THR A 71 19.67 -8.26 2.36
C THR A 71 20.07 -7.68 3.72
N LEU A 72 19.12 -7.25 4.56
CA LEU A 72 19.44 -6.51 5.78
C LEU A 72 19.49 -7.42 7.00
N TYR A 73 20.56 -8.21 7.11
CA TYR A 73 20.81 -9.11 8.26
C TYR A 73 22.26 -9.01 8.78
N GLY A 74 22.45 -9.43 10.03
CA GLY A 74 23.77 -9.39 10.69
C GLY A 74 24.20 -7.97 11.08
N LYS A 75 25.51 -7.73 11.15
CA LYS A 75 26.06 -6.39 11.44
C LYS A 75 26.42 -5.70 10.13
N ILE A 76 25.80 -4.56 9.87
CA ILE A 76 25.97 -3.77 8.66
C ILE A 76 26.38 -2.35 9.07
N GLU A 77 27.44 -1.85 8.46
CA GLU A 77 27.93 -0.49 8.64
C GLU A 77 27.84 0.27 7.31
N VAL A 78 27.38 1.52 7.39
CA VAL A 78 27.25 2.41 6.24
C VAL A 78 28.04 3.68 6.51
N ASN A 79 29.08 3.92 5.73
CA ASN A 79 29.91 5.11 5.91
C ASN A 79 29.28 6.36 5.28
N TYR A 80 29.94 7.51 5.43
CA TYR A 80 29.45 8.80 4.91
C TYR A 80 29.39 8.87 3.37
N ARG A 81 30.07 7.95 2.66
CA ARG A 81 30.05 7.82 1.20
C ARG A 81 28.94 6.90 0.70
N GLN A 82 28.07 6.41 1.60
CA GLN A 82 27.08 5.38 1.31
C GLN A 82 27.67 4.06 0.81
N GLU A 83 28.90 3.73 1.24
CA GLU A 83 29.46 2.40 1.03
C GLU A 83 28.96 1.49 2.15
N TRP A 84 28.44 0.32 1.77
CA TRP A 84 27.86 -0.65 2.69
C TRP A 84 28.85 -1.77 2.94
N VAL A 85 29.01 -2.15 4.19
CA VAL A 85 29.90 -3.22 4.62
C VAL A 85 29.15 -4.13 5.58
N ARG A 86 29.24 -5.45 5.38
CA ARG A 86 28.71 -6.44 6.31
C ARG A 86 29.84 -7.13 7.04
N SER A 87 29.74 -7.19 8.36
CA SER A 87 30.67 -7.97 9.17
C SER A 87 30.23 -9.43 9.27
N VAL A 88 31.04 -10.34 8.71
CA VAL A 88 30.82 -11.78 8.67
C VAL A 88 32.02 -12.48 9.29
N LYS A 89 31.80 -13.21 10.40
CA LYS A 89 32.86 -13.94 11.14
C LYS A 89 34.07 -13.04 11.50
N GLY A 90 33.80 -11.78 11.85
CA GLY A 90 34.83 -10.80 12.21
C GLY A 90 35.59 -10.20 11.03
N ARG A 91 35.14 -10.43 9.79
CA ARG A 91 35.67 -9.80 8.58
C ARG A 91 34.63 -8.90 7.96
N ASP A 92 35.09 -7.77 7.47
CA ASP A 92 34.25 -6.78 6.82
C ASP A 92 34.24 -7.04 5.31
N ILE A 93 33.05 -7.32 4.78
CA ILE A 93 32.84 -7.67 3.38
C ILE A 93 32.06 -6.53 2.73
N PRO A 94 32.54 -5.96 1.61
CA PRO A 94 31.78 -4.97 0.84
C PRO A 94 30.42 -5.53 0.41
N MET A 95 29.39 -4.71 0.53
CA MET A 95 28.02 -5.03 0.15
C MET A 95 27.51 -3.98 -0.84
N GLU A 96 26.79 -4.42 -1.87
CA GLU A 96 26.09 -3.50 -2.76
C GLU A 96 25.02 -2.71 -1.96
N ASN A 97 24.88 -1.42 -2.23
CA ASN A 97 23.86 -0.60 -1.60
C ASN A 97 22.45 -1.05 -2.07
N PRO A 98 21.64 -1.70 -1.22
CA PRO A 98 20.36 -2.25 -1.65
C PRO A 98 19.37 -1.14 -1.99
N THR A 99 19.49 0.01 -1.33
CA THR A 99 18.59 1.15 -1.57
C THR A 99 18.81 1.77 -2.93
N ASP A 100 20.06 1.81 -3.40
CA ASP A 100 20.39 2.37 -4.70
C ASP A 100 20.07 1.40 -5.83
N LEU A 101 20.40 0.11 -5.65
CA LEU A 101 20.00 -0.96 -6.55
C LEU A 101 18.49 -0.93 -6.83
N PHE A 102 17.67 -0.83 -5.79
CA PHE A 102 16.21 -0.87 -5.94
C PHE A 102 15.62 0.40 -6.58
N LYS A 103 16.34 1.54 -6.61
CA LYS A 103 15.95 2.68 -7.45
C LYS A 103 16.10 2.35 -8.93
N HIS A 104 17.15 1.63 -9.31
CA HIS A 104 17.32 1.16 -10.68
C HIS A 104 16.31 0.07 -11.04
N VAL A 105 15.99 -0.82 -10.11
CA VAL A 105 14.90 -1.80 -10.26
C VAL A 105 13.56 -1.11 -10.51
N SER A 106 13.17 -0.13 -9.67
CA SER A 106 11.88 0.55 -9.83
C SER A 106 11.80 1.35 -11.13
N LYS A 107 12.90 1.96 -11.56
CA LYS A 107 12.99 2.62 -12.85
C LYS A 107 12.83 1.61 -14.00
N SER A 108 13.58 0.50 -13.98
CA SER A 108 13.53 -0.51 -15.04
C SER A 108 12.15 -1.17 -15.12
N LEU A 109 11.51 -1.44 -13.98
CA LEU A 109 10.13 -1.91 -13.91
C LEU A 109 9.18 -0.89 -14.57
N ARG A 110 9.26 0.40 -14.18
CA ARG A 110 8.42 1.44 -14.80
C ARG A 110 8.64 1.52 -16.31
N ASP A 111 9.89 1.55 -16.76
CA ASP A 111 10.22 1.66 -18.18
C ASP A 111 9.67 0.46 -18.96
N ASN A 112 9.73 -0.75 -18.39
CA ASN A 112 9.13 -1.94 -18.99
C ASN A 112 7.59 -1.87 -19.04
N LEU A 113 6.96 -1.43 -17.95
CA LEU A 113 5.51 -1.23 -17.91
C LEU A 113 5.05 -0.18 -18.93
N VAL A 114 5.76 0.96 -19.04
CA VAL A 114 5.46 2.04 -20.00
C VAL A 114 5.54 1.55 -21.45
N LYS A 115 6.56 0.75 -21.78
CA LYS A 115 6.70 0.15 -23.13
C LYS A 115 5.55 -0.79 -23.49
N ASN A 116 4.92 -1.41 -22.50
CA ASN A 116 3.87 -2.41 -22.67
C ASN A 116 2.48 -1.91 -22.24
N VAL A 117 2.26 -0.59 -22.20
CA VAL A 117 0.98 0.03 -21.83
C VAL A 117 -0.18 -0.51 -22.65
N GLU A 118 0.01 -0.69 -23.96
CA GLU A 118 -1.05 -1.18 -24.86
C GLU A 118 -1.53 -2.59 -24.52
N LEU A 119 -0.62 -3.42 -24.02
CA LEU A 119 -0.90 -4.78 -23.59
C LEU A 119 -1.57 -4.79 -22.20
N ILE A 120 -1.05 -3.98 -21.28
CA ILE A 120 -1.39 -4.06 -19.84
C ILE A 120 -2.62 -3.21 -19.49
N LEU A 121 -2.75 -2.00 -20.01
CA LEU A 121 -3.81 -1.06 -19.63
C LEU A 121 -4.91 -0.99 -20.69
N SER A 122 -6.15 -1.12 -20.25
CA SER A 122 -7.32 -0.96 -21.11
C SER A 122 -7.57 0.51 -21.48
N LYS A 123 -8.20 0.74 -22.62
CA LYS A 123 -8.60 2.07 -23.09
C LYS A 123 -10.01 2.39 -22.58
N HIS A 124 -10.18 3.55 -21.97
CA HIS A 124 -11.48 4.04 -21.51
C HIS A 124 -11.89 5.25 -22.33
N ASN A 125 -13.04 5.17 -23.02
CA ASN A 125 -13.55 6.21 -23.91
C ASN A 125 -12.52 6.70 -24.95
N GLY A 126 -11.68 5.78 -25.46
CA GLY A 126 -10.64 6.09 -26.44
C GLY A 126 -9.35 6.71 -25.86
N VAL A 127 -9.31 7.00 -24.56
CA VAL A 127 -8.12 7.51 -23.86
C VAL A 127 -7.44 6.39 -23.10
N GLN A 128 -6.12 6.29 -23.23
CA GLN A 128 -5.30 5.34 -22.48
C GLN A 128 -4.49 6.06 -21.42
N LYS A 129 -4.49 5.52 -20.19
CA LYS A 129 -3.57 5.98 -19.14
C LYS A 129 -2.16 5.44 -19.39
N THR A 130 -1.16 6.12 -18.85
CA THR A 130 0.23 5.64 -18.82
C THR A 130 0.67 5.35 -17.39
N PHE A 131 1.81 4.69 -17.22
CA PHE A 131 2.40 4.41 -15.90
C PHE A 131 3.24 5.56 -15.34
N ASP A 132 3.28 6.74 -15.97
CA ASP A 132 4.15 7.84 -15.52
C ASP A 132 3.83 8.29 -14.09
N GLY A 133 2.54 8.32 -13.74
CA GLY A 133 2.06 8.67 -12.41
C GLY A 133 1.98 7.52 -11.41
N LEU A 134 2.32 6.28 -11.79
CA LEU A 134 2.22 5.10 -10.91
C LEU A 134 3.21 5.22 -9.74
N PRO A 135 2.77 5.28 -8.48
CA PRO A 135 3.67 5.19 -7.33
C PRO A 135 4.32 3.79 -7.26
N ILE A 136 5.65 3.76 -7.16
CA ILE A 136 6.42 2.54 -6.87
C ILE A 136 7.22 2.79 -5.60
N GLU A 137 6.85 2.11 -4.53
CA GLU A 137 7.43 2.26 -3.21
C GLU A 137 8.49 1.18 -2.95
N LEU A 138 9.53 1.55 -2.23
CA LEU A 138 10.63 0.66 -1.90
C LEU A 138 10.64 0.43 -0.39
N MET A 139 10.65 -0.83 0.02
CA MET A 139 10.70 -1.21 1.43
C MET A 139 11.81 -2.24 1.66
N PHE A 140 12.64 -2.01 2.67
CA PHE A 140 13.73 -2.90 3.05
C PHE A 140 13.47 -3.43 4.45
N ILE A 141 13.37 -4.75 4.58
CA ILE A 141 13.03 -5.40 5.83
C ILE A 141 14.30 -5.81 6.54
N GLN A 142 14.54 -5.16 7.66
CA GLN A 142 15.63 -5.47 8.56
C GLN A 142 15.32 -6.73 9.35
N ALA A 143 16.19 -7.74 9.25
CA ALA A 143 16.05 -8.99 9.98
C ALA A 143 16.19 -8.78 11.50
N PRO A 144 15.50 -9.57 12.34
CA PRO A 144 15.67 -9.51 13.78
C PRO A 144 17.13 -9.65 14.21
N LYS A 145 17.53 -8.93 15.27
CA LYS A 145 18.89 -8.96 15.84
C LYS A 145 20.01 -8.55 14.86
N SER A 146 19.66 -7.87 13.77
CA SER A 146 20.64 -7.18 12.93
C SER A 146 20.97 -5.80 13.50
N GLY A 147 22.21 -5.37 13.33
CA GLY A 147 22.66 -4.03 13.68
C GLY A 147 22.99 -3.28 12.42
N LEU A 148 22.23 -2.23 12.11
CA LEU A 148 22.51 -1.30 11.03
C LEU A 148 22.99 0.02 11.64
N GLN A 149 24.24 0.40 11.38
CA GLN A 149 24.88 1.57 12.00
C GLN A 149 25.58 2.45 10.96
N GLY A 150 25.66 3.75 11.25
CA GLY A 150 26.42 4.70 10.45
C GLY A 150 25.63 5.94 10.02
N ASN A 151 26.36 6.97 9.58
CA ASN A 151 25.78 8.28 9.28
C ASN A 151 25.18 8.38 7.87
N GLY A 152 25.38 7.37 7.02
CA GLY A 152 24.89 7.33 5.64
C GLY A 152 23.49 6.72 5.46
N ILE A 153 22.81 6.33 6.55
CA ILE A 153 21.55 5.60 6.48
C ILE A 153 20.37 6.56 6.37
N ASN A 154 19.64 6.49 5.26
CA ASN A 154 18.27 7.02 5.20
C ASN A 154 17.30 5.93 5.68
N SER A 155 16.77 6.08 6.89
CA SER A 155 15.98 5.06 7.57
C SER A 155 14.51 4.99 7.14
N SER A 156 13.99 5.94 6.35
CA SER A 156 12.54 6.05 6.12
C SER A 156 11.91 4.81 5.46
N ASN A 157 12.70 4.07 4.70
CA ASN A 157 12.26 2.90 3.93
C ASN A 157 12.78 1.58 4.52
N ILE A 158 13.53 1.63 5.63
CA ILE A 158 14.05 0.46 6.34
C ILE A 158 13.17 0.23 7.55
N LEU A 159 12.57 -0.96 7.64
CA LEU A 159 11.58 -1.29 8.66
C LEU A 159 11.71 -2.73 9.13
N PHE A 160 11.11 -3.05 10.27
CA PHE A 160 10.97 -4.43 10.73
C PHE A 160 9.71 -5.08 10.16
N ALA A 161 9.69 -6.41 10.08
CA ALA A 161 8.60 -7.17 9.47
C ALA A 161 7.22 -6.86 10.11
N GLU A 162 7.19 -6.54 11.41
CA GLU A 162 5.97 -6.17 12.16
C GLU A 162 5.34 -4.86 11.67
N GLN A 163 6.12 -3.97 11.06
CA GLN A 163 5.65 -2.68 10.57
C GLN A 163 5.16 -2.74 9.12
N LEU A 164 5.49 -3.83 8.40
CA LEU A 164 5.32 -3.93 6.95
C LEU A 164 3.87 -3.75 6.50
N THR A 165 2.97 -4.60 7.00
CA THR A 165 1.57 -4.63 6.56
C THR A 165 0.83 -3.34 6.89
N ASN A 166 1.11 -2.77 8.06
CA ASN A 166 0.58 -1.48 8.49
C ASN A 166 1.09 -0.33 7.61
N THR A 167 2.35 -0.39 7.16
CA THR A 167 2.94 0.63 6.29
C THR A 167 2.34 0.57 4.88
N ILE A 168 2.23 -0.63 4.28
CA ILE A 168 1.57 -0.83 2.99
C ILE A 168 0.11 -0.34 3.05
N THR A 169 -0.62 -0.72 4.10
CA THR A 169 -2.01 -0.29 4.29
C THR A 169 -2.13 1.23 4.45
N ARG A 170 -1.17 1.87 5.13
CA ARG A 170 -1.13 3.33 5.26
C ARG A 170 -0.92 4.01 3.92
N HIS A 171 0.00 3.51 3.09
CA HIS A 171 0.28 4.04 1.77
C HIS A 171 -0.93 3.88 0.84
N PHE A 172 -1.52 2.68 0.78
CA PHE A 172 -2.77 2.43 0.08
C PHE A 172 -3.86 3.44 0.45
N ASN A 173 -4.12 3.61 1.75
CA ASN A 173 -5.15 4.54 2.24
C ASN A 173 -4.80 6.01 1.95
N SER A 174 -3.51 6.37 1.94
CA SER A 174 -3.04 7.71 1.59
C SER A 174 -3.37 8.03 0.13
N TYR A 175 -3.05 7.14 -0.82
CA TYR A 175 -3.40 7.33 -2.22
C TYR A 175 -4.91 7.31 -2.46
N LYS A 176 -5.62 6.38 -1.81
CA LYS A 176 -7.09 6.32 -1.87
C LYS A 176 -7.73 7.64 -1.43
N LYS A 177 -7.25 8.27 -0.35
CA LYS A 177 -7.76 9.58 0.11
C LYS A 177 -7.48 10.71 -0.87
N ARG A 178 -6.32 10.72 -1.54
CA ARG A 178 -5.98 11.74 -2.56
C ARG A 178 -6.98 11.71 -3.72
N VAL A 179 -7.43 10.53 -4.14
CA VAL A 179 -8.45 10.37 -5.18
C VAL A 179 -9.79 11.00 -4.76
N TYR A 180 -10.20 10.88 -3.50
CA TYR A 180 -11.47 11.45 -3.02
C TYR A 180 -11.45 12.98 -2.84
N GLN A 181 -10.29 13.56 -2.56
CA GLN A 181 -10.14 15.02 -2.43
C GLN A 181 -10.11 15.73 -3.79
N GLN A 182 -10.19 14.98 -4.88
CA GLN A 182 -9.94 15.41 -6.26
C GLN A 182 -11.13 16.09 -6.96
N PHE A 183 -12.21 16.46 -6.25
CA PHE A 183 -13.18 17.45 -6.75
C PHE A 183 -12.56 18.87 -6.84
N GLY A 184 -11.31 18.98 -7.34
CA GLY A 184 -10.50 20.19 -7.43
C GLY A 184 -9.01 20.08 -7.84
N GLY A 185 -8.37 18.91 -8.08
CA GLY A 185 -6.97 18.89 -8.60
C GLY A 185 -6.19 17.56 -8.67
N MET A 186 -5.35 17.42 -9.72
CA MET A 186 -4.37 16.36 -10.09
C MET A 186 -4.84 14.90 -10.24
N ASP A 187 -4.75 14.36 -11.46
CA ASP A 187 -5.03 12.97 -11.84
C ASP A 187 -4.14 11.97 -11.09
N VAL A 188 -4.71 11.24 -10.14
CA VAL A 188 -4.00 10.18 -9.41
C VAL A 188 -4.09 8.89 -10.21
N PHE A 189 -2.94 8.24 -10.43
CA PHE A 189 -2.91 6.92 -11.06
C PHE A 189 -3.78 5.94 -10.27
N ARG A 190 -4.67 5.24 -10.98
CA ARG A 190 -5.53 4.19 -10.41
C ARG A 190 -5.73 3.10 -11.45
N PHE A 191 -5.40 1.87 -11.08
CA PHE A 191 -5.77 0.66 -11.81
C PHE A 191 -7.27 0.44 -11.73
N ILE A 192 -7.84 -0.05 -12.81
CA ILE A 192 -9.10 -0.79 -12.77
C ILE A 192 -8.78 -2.25 -12.46
N SER A 193 -9.72 -2.97 -11.84
CA SER A 193 -9.50 -4.35 -11.39
C SER A 193 -8.85 -5.21 -12.48
N SER A 194 -9.44 -5.28 -13.69
CA SER A 194 -8.87 -6.05 -14.81
C SER A 194 -7.41 -5.67 -15.15
N ASP A 195 -7.08 -4.38 -15.14
CA ASP A 195 -5.72 -3.90 -15.45
C ASP A 195 -4.72 -4.20 -14.32
N LEU A 196 -5.19 -4.28 -13.07
CA LEU A 196 -4.37 -4.70 -11.93
C LEU A 196 -3.91 -6.16 -12.09
N TYR A 197 -4.83 -7.06 -12.48
CA TYR A 197 -4.51 -8.46 -12.75
C TYR A 197 -3.62 -8.61 -13.98
N ALA A 198 -3.91 -7.90 -15.06
CA ALA A 198 -3.08 -7.87 -16.26
C ALA A 198 -1.64 -7.41 -15.95
N CYS A 199 -1.48 -6.39 -15.11
CA CYS A 199 -0.18 -5.91 -14.66
C CYS A 199 0.55 -6.97 -13.82
N ALA A 200 -0.16 -7.66 -12.93
CA ALA A 200 0.43 -8.71 -12.10
C ALA A 200 0.93 -9.89 -12.95
N ASP A 201 0.11 -10.38 -13.90
CA ASP A 201 0.50 -11.45 -14.83
C ASP A 201 1.68 -11.02 -15.70
N PHE A 202 1.67 -9.80 -16.23
CA PHE A 202 2.77 -9.25 -16.99
C PHE A 202 4.09 -9.24 -16.20
N ILE A 203 4.07 -8.83 -14.93
CA ILE A 203 5.27 -8.80 -14.08
C ILE A 203 5.84 -10.19 -13.84
N VAL A 204 4.99 -11.22 -13.77
CA VAL A 204 5.42 -12.62 -13.62
C VAL A 204 5.89 -13.22 -14.94
N GLY A 205 5.56 -12.60 -16.08
CA GLY A 205 5.83 -13.12 -17.42
C GLY A 205 4.76 -14.10 -17.92
N ASN A 206 3.57 -14.07 -17.32
CA ASN A 206 2.42 -14.86 -17.77
C ASN A 206 1.76 -14.20 -18.99
N GLU A 207 1.04 -15.00 -19.78
CA GLU A 207 0.14 -14.48 -20.80
C GLU A 207 -1.07 -13.78 -20.16
N ILE A 208 -1.51 -12.67 -20.77
CA ILE A 208 -2.61 -11.87 -20.26
C ILE A 208 -3.93 -12.39 -20.81
N HIS A 209 -4.73 -13.02 -19.96
CA HIS A 209 -6.06 -13.56 -20.29
C HIS A 209 -7.17 -12.70 -19.67
N ARG A 210 -7.56 -11.62 -20.35
CA ARG A 210 -8.51 -10.63 -19.82
C ARG A 210 -9.90 -11.20 -19.52
N GLU A 211 -10.28 -12.26 -20.21
CA GLU A 211 -11.50 -13.04 -20.00
C GLU A 211 -11.61 -13.65 -18.60
N ASN A 212 -10.47 -13.90 -17.94
CA ASN A 212 -10.42 -14.51 -16.62
C ASN A 212 -10.38 -13.48 -15.49
N TYR A 213 -10.24 -12.20 -15.81
CA TYR A 213 -10.12 -11.14 -14.81
C TYR A 213 -11.50 -10.62 -14.38
N PRO A 214 -11.62 -10.14 -13.13
CA PRO A 214 -12.85 -9.48 -12.70
C PRO A 214 -13.20 -8.33 -13.65
N VAL A 215 -14.42 -8.37 -14.20
CA VAL A 215 -14.96 -7.28 -15.01
C VAL A 215 -14.88 -6.00 -14.20
N ALA A 216 -14.39 -4.93 -14.83
CA ALA A 216 -14.34 -3.61 -14.24
C ALA A 216 -15.72 -3.25 -13.65
N GLN A 217 -15.89 -3.37 -12.34
CA GLN A 217 -17.11 -2.89 -11.72
C GLN A 217 -17.09 -1.37 -11.84
N PRO A 218 -18.15 -0.74 -12.40
CA PRO A 218 -18.29 0.70 -12.29
C PRO A 218 -18.26 1.04 -10.80
N ASP A 219 -17.44 2.02 -10.44
CA ASP A 219 -17.03 2.33 -9.07
C ASP A 219 -18.23 2.34 -8.10
N GLN A 220 -18.47 1.21 -7.40
CA GLN A 220 -19.57 1.11 -6.41
C GLN A 220 -19.33 1.99 -5.19
N SER A 221 -18.16 2.65 -5.10
CA SER A 221 -17.94 3.69 -4.12
C SER A 221 -18.84 4.92 -4.33
N LEU A 222 -19.50 5.06 -5.49
CA LEU A 222 -20.55 6.06 -5.73
C LEU A 222 -21.96 5.58 -5.32
N THR A 223 -22.22 4.28 -5.24
CA THR A 223 -23.58 3.75 -4.95
C THR A 223 -23.84 3.51 -3.47
N ASN A 224 -22.81 3.28 -2.65
CA ASN A 224 -23.00 3.03 -1.21
C ASN A 224 -23.34 4.27 -0.38
N GLU A 225 -23.32 5.49 -0.96
CA GLU A 225 -23.90 6.67 -0.29
C GLU A 225 -25.41 6.80 -0.46
N GLN A 226 -26.04 6.09 -1.41
CA GLN A 226 -27.49 6.16 -1.59
C GLN A 226 -28.25 5.22 -0.63
N THR A 227 -27.66 4.10 -0.23
CA THR A 227 -28.22 3.22 0.82
C THR A 227 -27.88 3.66 2.24
N ALA A 228 -26.83 4.47 2.44
CA ALA A 228 -26.51 5.07 3.74
C ALA A 228 -27.45 6.23 4.15
N LYS A 229 -28.29 6.75 3.24
CA LYS A 229 -29.25 7.84 3.52
C LYS A 229 -30.54 7.42 4.25
N VAL A 230 -30.73 6.14 4.59
CA VAL A 230 -31.95 5.67 5.30
C VAL A 230 -31.75 5.45 6.81
N ARG A 231 -30.54 5.60 7.37
CA ARG A 231 -30.38 5.71 8.82
C ARG A 231 -30.08 7.15 9.21
N LYS A 232 -31.15 7.93 9.41
CA LYS A 232 -31.12 9.22 10.11
C LYS A 232 -30.53 9.03 11.52
N SER A 233 -29.21 9.07 11.66
CA SER A 233 -28.60 9.41 12.94
C SER A 233 -28.66 10.92 13.08
N GLN A 234 -29.54 11.40 13.96
CA GLN A 234 -29.59 12.79 14.38
C GLN A 234 -28.21 13.23 14.87
N ARG A 235 -27.51 14.07 14.11
CA ARG A 235 -26.38 14.83 14.65
C ARG A 235 -26.95 15.94 15.54
N PRO A 236 -26.51 16.12 16.79
CA PRO A 236 -26.98 17.21 17.61
C PRO A 236 -26.48 18.53 17.01
N MET A 237 -27.43 19.44 16.76
CA MET A 237 -27.17 20.78 16.29
C MET A 237 -26.61 21.60 17.46
N ILE A 238 -25.33 22.00 17.39
CA ILE A 238 -24.75 22.93 18.38
C ILE A 238 -25.20 24.34 18.01
N ILE A 239 -26.25 24.82 18.68
CA ILE A 239 -26.68 26.23 18.59
C ILE A 239 -25.82 27.02 19.58
N ARG A 240 -24.94 27.88 19.07
CA ARG A 240 -24.23 28.89 19.89
C ARG A 240 -25.19 30.03 20.19
N THR A 241 -25.74 30.08 21.40
CA THR A 241 -26.37 31.29 21.94
C THR A 241 -25.37 32.07 22.79
N ARG A 242 -25.20 33.36 22.50
CA ARG A 242 -24.48 34.29 23.39
C ARG A 242 -25.45 34.70 24.51
N LYS A 243 -25.09 34.44 25.76
CA LYS A 243 -25.69 35.13 26.91
C LYS A 243 -24.97 36.45 27.16
N ILE A 244 -25.75 37.48 27.49
CA ILE A 244 -25.29 38.71 28.10
C ILE A 244 -24.91 38.37 29.55
N GLY A 245 -23.66 38.60 29.94
CA GLY A 245 -23.11 38.28 31.27
C GLY A 245 -22.35 36.94 31.28
N GLY A 246 -21.02 37.02 31.34
CA GLY A 246 -20.10 35.91 31.07
C GLY A 246 -20.01 34.82 32.14
N GLY A 247 -19.73 33.59 31.66
CA GLY A 247 -19.35 32.42 32.45
C GLY A 247 -19.83 31.10 31.82
N PRO A 248 -18.96 30.09 31.57
CA PRO A 248 -19.39 28.82 30.97
C PRO A 248 -20.00 27.88 32.03
N GLY A 249 -21.31 27.65 31.94
CA GLY A 249 -22.02 26.60 32.69
C GLY A 249 -22.23 25.35 31.84
N ILE A 250 -21.78 24.19 32.32
CA ILE A 250 -22.01 22.88 31.67
C ILE A 250 -23.36 22.33 32.16
N ILE A 251 -24.36 22.25 31.28
CA ILE A 251 -25.60 21.51 31.55
C ILE A 251 -25.34 20.05 31.19
N LYS A 252 -25.48 19.13 32.14
CA LYS A 252 -25.31 17.70 31.91
C LYS A 252 -26.62 17.12 31.36
N ALA A 253 -26.52 16.18 30.43
CA ALA A 253 -27.66 15.58 29.71
C ALA A 253 -28.76 14.98 30.63
N ARG A 254 -28.42 14.66 31.88
CA ARG A 254 -29.36 14.15 32.90
C ARG A 254 -30.37 15.17 33.40
N ASP A 255 -30.11 16.47 33.22
CA ASP A 255 -30.95 17.55 33.73
C ASP A 255 -32.05 17.97 32.71
N ILE A 256 -32.08 17.34 31.53
CA ILE A 256 -33.07 17.60 30.48
C ILE A 256 -34.28 16.69 30.69
N ARG A 257 -35.39 17.22 31.22
CA ARG A 257 -36.67 16.50 31.26
C ARG A 257 -37.36 16.55 29.89
N PRO A 258 -37.87 15.42 29.36
CA PRO A 258 -38.61 15.43 28.10
C PRO A 258 -39.98 16.12 28.27
N SER A 259 -40.30 17.02 27.36
CA SER A 259 -41.59 17.71 27.30
C SER A 259 -42.71 16.73 26.92
N ARG A 260 -43.81 16.77 27.67
CA ARG A 260 -45.06 16.03 27.43
C ARG A 260 -45.63 16.42 26.06
N LYS A 261 -45.90 15.45 25.17
CA LYS A 261 -46.62 15.68 23.91
C LYS A 261 -48.03 16.20 24.22
N SER A 262 -48.40 17.34 23.63
CA SER A 262 -49.79 17.82 23.58
C SER A 262 -50.60 16.91 22.65
N SER A 263 -51.71 16.38 23.14
CA SER A 263 -52.75 15.72 22.34
C SER A 263 -53.40 16.72 21.39
N GLU A 264 -53.51 16.37 20.11
CA GLU A 264 -54.37 17.07 19.13
C GLU A 264 -55.86 16.88 19.50
N PRO A 265 -56.73 17.86 19.21
CA PRO A 265 -58.16 17.77 19.47
C PRO A 265 -58.91 17.05 18.34
N ASP A 266 -59.89 16.23 18.73
CA ASP A 266 -60.87 15.57 17.86
C ASP A 266 -61.65 16.58 17.01
N THR A 267 -61.72 16.33 15.69
CA THR A 267 -62.71 16.95 14.79
C THR A 267 -63.96 16.09 14.72
N PRO A 268 -65.17 16.65 14.96
CA PRO A 268 -66.43 15.95 14.72
C PRO A 268 -66.86 16.01 13.25
N LYS A 269 -67.74 15.07 12.91
CA LYS A 269 -68.32 14.77 11.58
C LYS A 269 -68.88 15.97 10.82
#